data_AF-A0A8H9GWP7-F1
#
_entry.id   AF-A0A8H9GWP7-F1
#
_cell.length_a   1.000
_cell.length_b   1.000
_cell.length_c   1.000
_cell.angle_alpha   90.00
_cell.angle_beta   90.00
_cell.angle_gamma   90.00
#
_symmetry.space_group_name_H-M   'P 1'
#
loop_
_entity.id
_entity.type
_entity.pdbx_description
1 polymer ?
#
loop_
_entity_poly.entity_id
_entity_poly.type
_entity_poly.pdbx_seq_one_letter_code
_entity_poly.pdbx_strand_id
1 'polypeptide(L)'
;MHRQGVTATTLDQVVDTCGVSKSQLYHYFPDKEALVAEVIATQANRVLSAQKELLEQLHTMQELDKWRDALVSGLSERGYRCPIGSLANELAGRCDTARRTLAGAFGTWTGDMASTFARLQDSGELSSEVAAEDLALEVVAALQGGYLLAETMQDEQPFVLALDMALGWVKAHARADHQKRPDRPG
;
A
#
# COMPACT_ATOMS: atom_id res chain seq x y z
N MET A 1 3.12 -13.82 15.18
CA MET A 1 3.47 -13.59 13.75
C MET A 1 4.22 -12.29 13.52
N HIS A 2 3.67 -11.11 13.86
CA HIS A 2 4.33 -9.82 13.60
C HIS A 2 5.77 -9.67 14.16
N ARG A 3 6.10 -10.25 15.32
CA ARG A 3 7.43 -10.14 15.96
C ARG A 3 8.46 -11.16 15.47
N GLN A 4 8.03 -12.31 14.98
CA GLN A 4 8.91 -13.47 14.71
C GLN A 4 8.83 -13.98 13.26
N GLY A 5 8.02 -13.34 12.42
CA GLY A 5 7.70 -13.81 11.08
C GLY A 5 6.66 -14.93 11.07
N VAL A 6 6.02 -15.12 9.92
CA VAL A 6 5.03 -16.18 9.67
C VAL A 6 5.69 -17.55 9.63
N THR A 7 6.88 -17.65 9.04
CA THR A 7 7.65 -18.87 8.84
C THR A 7 8.00 -19.50 10.18
N ALA A 8 8.54 -18.71 11.12
CA ALA A 8 8.93 -19.20 12.44
C ALA A 8 7.76 -19.34 13.44
N THR A 9 6.55 -18.86 13.10
CA THR A 9 5.37 -19.05 13.96
C THR A 9 4.73 -20.41 13.71
N THR A 10 4.59 -21.26 14.73
CA THR A 10 3.82 -22.52 14.65
C THR A 10 2.38 -22.35 15.14
N LEU A 11 1.47 -23.25 14.75
CA LEU A 11 0.10 -23.24 15.27
C LEU A 11 0.05 -23.48 16.79
N ASP A 12 0.92 -24.34 17.32
CA ASP A 12 1.00 -24.59 18.75
C ASP A 12 1.43 -23.33 19.53
N GLN A 13 2.39 -22.56 19.01
CA GLN A 13 2.75 -21.26 19.61
C GLN A 13 1.57 -20.26 19.58
N VAL A 14 0.72 -20.30 18.55
CA VAL A 14 -0.48 -19.45 18.46
C VAL A 14 -1.51 -19.89 19.51
N VAL A 15 -1.75 -21.20 19.67
CA VAL A 15 -2.59 -21.77 20.73
C VAL A 15 -2.12 -21.28 22.10
N ASP A 16 -0.84 -21.46 22.40
CA ASP A 16 -0.25 -21.11 23.70
C ASP A 16 -0.33 -19.61 23.99
N THR A 17 -0.13 -18.77 22.96
CA THR A 17 -0.17 -17.30 23.11
C THR A 17 -1.59 -16.77 23.24
N CYS A 18 -2.56 -17.34 22.50
CA CYS A 18 -3.94 -16.88 22.50
C CYS A 18 -4.79 -17.47 23.63
N GLY A 19 -4.29 -18.48 24.36
CA GLY A 19 -5.01 -19.15 25.44
C GLY A 19 -6.26 -19.91 24.97
N VAL A 20 -6.35 -20.22 23.68
CA VAL A 20 -7.45 -20.99 23.09
C VAL A 20 -7.12 -22.48 23.12
N SER A 21 -8.12 -23.36 23.10
CA SER A 21 -7.84 -24.79 22.97
C SER A 21 -7.38 -25.13 21.55
N LYS A 22 -6.54 -26.16 21.41
CA LYS A 22 -6.11 -26.70 20.11
C LYS A 22 -7.32 -27.05 19.24
N SER A 23 -8.32 -27.73 19.81
CA SER A 23 -9.57 -28.08 19.10
C SER A 23 -10.31 -26.85 18.56
N GLN A 24 -10.31 -25.74 19.29
CA GLN A 24 -10.95 -24.50 18.84
C GLN A 24 -10.17 -23.85 17.70
N LEU A 25 -8.83 -23.81 17.77
CA LEU A 25 -8.03 -23.25 16.67
C LEU A 25 -8.19 -24.07 15.38
N TYR A 26 -8.11 -25.40 15.46
CA TYR A 26 -8.28 -26.28 14.30
C TYR A 26 -9.71 -26.29 13.73
N HIS A 27 -10.72 -25.92 14.53
CA HIS A 27 -12.07 -25.73 14.04
C HIS A 27 -12.18 -24.54 13.07
N TYR A 28 -11.44 -23.45 13.33
CA TYR A 28 -11.42 -22.27 12.46
C TYR A 28 -10.37 -22.34 11.35
N PHE A 29 -9.22 -22.96 11.63
CA PHE A 29 -8.10 -23.04 10.70
C PHE A 29 -7.65 -24.49 10.57
N PRO A 30 -8.02 -25.20 9.49
CA PRO A 30 -7.67 -26.62 9.34
C PRO A 30 -6.14 -26.84 9.29
N ASP A 31 -5.39 -25.86 8.82
CA ASP A 31 -3.93 -25.89 8.76
C ASP A 31 -3.31 -24.47 8.89
N LYS A 32 -1.97 -24.43 8.85
CA LYS A 32 -1.20 -23.18 8.94
C LYS A 32 -1.42 -22.29 7.72
N GLU A 33 -1.66 -22.85 6.54
CA GLU A 33 -1.86 -22.07 5.32
C GLU A 33 -3.18 -21.30 5.38
N ALA A 34 -4.26 -21.92 5.87
CA ALA A 34 -5.54 -21.28 6.12
C ALA A 34 -5.42 -20.14 7.14
N LEU A 35 -4.69 -20.35 8.24
CA LEU A 35 -4.42 -19.28 9.21
C LEU A 35 -3.63 -18.13 8.57
N VAL A 36 -2.60 -18.44 7.77
CA VAL A 36 -1.78 -17.43 7.09
C VAL A 36 -2.59 -16.65 6.07
N ALA A 37 -3.47 -17.30 5.30
CA ALA A 37 -4.35 -16.64 4.35
C ALA A 37 -5.28 -15.63 5.05
N GLU A 38 -5.88 -16.01 6.18
CA GLU A 38 -6.74 -15.13 6.98
C GLU A 38 -5.96 -13.98 7.64
N VAL A 39 -4.72 -14.24 8.08
CA VAL A 39 -3.83 -13.17 8.55
C VAL A 39 -3.51 -12.20 7.43
N ILE A 40 -3.18 -12.68 6.22
CA ILE A 40 -2.94 -11.82 5.05
C ILE A 40 -4.19 -10.99 4.75
N ALA A 41 -5.36 -11.61 4.66
CA ALA A 41 -6.62 -10.92 4.35
C ALA A 41 -6.93 -9.85 5.41
N THR A 42 -6.78 -10.17 6.69
CA THR A 42 -7.00 -9.24 7.80
C THR A 42 -6.03 -8.04 7.74
N GLN A 43 -4.73 -8.30 7.50
CA GLN A 43 -3.74 -7.24 7.39
C GLN A 43 -3.96 -6.38 6.15
N ALA A 44 -4.32 -7.01 5.01
CA ALA A 44 -4.65 -6.32 3.77
C ALA A 44 -5.85 -5.39 3.98
N ASN A 45 -6.97 -5.90 4.50
CA ASN A 45 -8.16 -5.10 4.76
C ASN A 45 -7.85 -3.89 5.65
N ARG A 46 -7.08 -4.07 6.73
CA ARG A 46 -6.70 -2.97 7.62
C ARG A 46 -5.92 -1.87 6.91
N VAL A 47 -4.93 -2.25 6.08
CA VAL A 47 -4.11 -1.29 5.34
C VAL A 47 -4.94 -0.62 4.23
N LEU A 48 -5.67 -1.42 3.45
CA LEU A 48 -6.44 -0.95 2.31
C LEU A 48 -7.59 -0.02 2.73
N SER A 49 -8.32 -0.34 3.79
CA SER A 49 -9.39 0.56 4.30
C SER A 49 -8.82 1.92 4.72
N ALA A 50 -7.70 1.94 5.45
CA ALA A 50 -7.07 3.18 5.86
C ALA A 50 -6.54 4.00 4.67
N GLN A 51 -5.97 3.33 3.66
CA GLN A 51 -5.51 4.00 2.44
C GLN A 51 -6.68 4.53 1.61
N LYS A 52 -7.76 3.76 1.49
CA LYS A 52 -8.95 4.12 0.72
C LYS A 52 -9.58 5.40 1.24
N GLU A 53 -9.76 5.53 2.55
CA GLU A 53 -10.30 6.76 3.17
C GLU A 53 -9.48 8.01 2.81
N LEU A 54 -8.15 7.90 2.79
CA LEU A 54 -7.27 9.01 2.42
C LEU A 54 -7.30 9.29 0.91
N LEU A 55 -7.35 8.24 0.08
CA LEU A 55 -7.40 8.36 -1.38
C LEU A 55 -8.75 8.91 -1.89
N GLU A 56 -9.85 8.63 -1.19
CA GLU A 56 -11.18 9.17 -1.51
C GLU A 56 -11.26 10.69 -1.32
N GLN A 57 -10.44 11.26 -0.45
CA GLN A 57 -10.34 12.70 -0.21
C GLN A 57 -9.40 13.42 -1.18
N LEU A 58 -8.77 12.68 -2.10
CA LEU A 58 -7.76 13.20 -3.01
C LEU A 58 -8.41 13.60 -4.35
N HIS A 59 -8.52 14.91 -4.56
CA HIS A 59 -9.10 15.54 -5.75
C HIS A 59 -8.18 16.58 -6.41
N THR A 60 -7.11 16.99 -5.73
CA THR A 60 -6.16 18.01 -6.20
C THR A 60 -4.72 17.61 -5.91
N MET A 61 -3.75 18.25 -6.59
CA MET A 61 -2.33 18.07 -6.27
C MET A 61 -1.96 18.49 -4.84
N GLN A 62 -2.70 19.45 -4.27
CA GLN A 62 -2.50 19.86 -2.88
C GLN A 62 -2.95 18.75 -1.89
N GLU A 63 -4.00 18.00 -2.21
CA GLU A 63 -4.44 16.86 -1.40
C GLU A 63 -3.51 15.66 -1.55
N LEU A 64 -2.85 15.51 -2.69
CA LEU A 64 -1.75 14.54 -2.85
C LEU A 64 -0.58 14.84 -1.90
N ASP A 65 -0.27 16.13 -1.66
CA ASP A 65 0.71 16.54 -0.64
C ASP A 65 0.25 16.21 0.78
N LYS A 66 -1.03 16.43 1.10
CA LYS A 66 -1.59 16.04 2.41
C LYS A 66 -1.54 14.53 2.62
N TRP A 67 -1.83 13.76 1.58
CA TRP A 67 -1.72 12.29 1.62
C TRP A 67 -0.28 11.86 1.91
N ARG A 68 0.70 12.49 1.24
CA ARG A 68 2.13 12.28 1.51
C ARG A 68 2.48 12.57 2.96
N ASP A 69 2.07 13.73 3.48
CA ASP A 69 2.40 14.15 4.85
C ASP A 69 1.76 13.23 5.90
N ALA A 70 0.56 12.72 5.63
CA ALA A 70 -0.10 11.72 6.48
C ALA A 70 0.70 10.40 6.53
N LEU A 71 1.25 9.95 5.40
CA LEU A 71 2.09 8.75 5.36
C LEU A 71 3.39 8.93 6.12
N VAL A 72 4.10 10.04 5.89
CA VAL A 72 5.37 10.34 6.56
C VAL A 72 5.16 10.48 8.07
N SER A 73 4.15 11.24 8.51
CA SER A 73 3.85 11.44 9.93
C SER A 73 3.52 10.11 10.63
N GLY A 74 2.80 9.22 9.93
CA GLY A 74 2.43 7.91 10.45
C GLY A 74 3.59 6.94 10.66
N LEU A 75 4.77 7.18 10.08
CA LEU A 75 5.94 6.32 10.27
C LEU A 75 6.39 6.23 11.72
N SER A 76 6.33 7.35 12.45
CA SER A 76 6.75 7.42 13.86
C SER A 76 5.90 6.51 14.77
N GLU A 77 4.60 6.39 14.48
CA GLU A 77 3.66 5.60 15.27
C GLU A 77 3.60 4.13 14.81
N ARG A 78 3.67 3.90 13.50
CA ARG A 78 3.44 2.59 12.88
C ARG A 78 4.74 1.81 12.63
N GLY A 79 5.87 2.50 12.68
CA GLY A 79 7.17 2.00 12.25
C GLY A 79 7.30 1.94 10.72
N TYR A 80 8.49 1.55 10.26
CA TYR A 80 8.85 1.51 8.84
C TYR A 80 8.39 0.26 8.09
N ARG A 81 7.57 -0.61 8.72
CA ARG A 81 7.07 -1.83 8.07
C ARG A 81 5.73 -1.62 7.41
N CYS A 82 5.65 -1.88 6.10
CA CYS A 82 4.37 -2.16 5.46
C CYS A 82 3.88 -3.58 5.85
N PRO A 83 2.70 -3.74 6.47
CA PRO A 83 2.19 -5.06 6.86
C PRO A 83 2.05 -6.03 5.69
N ILE A 84 1.52 -5.57 4.55
CA ILE A 84 1.36 -6.38 3.33
C ILE A 84 2.73 -6.68 2.71
N GLY A 85 3.59 -5.66 2.55
CA GLY A 85 4.93 -5.81 1.96
C GLY A 85 5.83 -6.77 2.73
N SER A 86 5.77 -6.74 4.06
CA SER A 86 6.53 -7.66 4.90
C SER A 86 6.13 -9.11 4.69
N LEU A 87 4.82 -9.37 4.62
CA LEU A 87 4.29 -10.71 4.34
C LEU A 87 4.68 -11.17 2.93
N ALA A 88 4.66 -10.26 1.96
CA ALA A 88 5.10 -10.55 0.60
C ALA A 88 6.60 -10.92 0.53
N ASN A 89 7.47 -10.14 1.15
CA ASN A 89 8.90 -10.44 1.22
C ASN A 89 9.18 -11.80 1.88
N GLU A 90 8.40 -12.15 2.91
CA GLU A 90 8.59 -13.41 3.63
C GLU A 90 8.05 -14.62 2.84
N LEU A 91 6.87 -14.49 2.22
CA LEU A 91 6.07 -15.65 1.77
C LEU A 91 6.03 -15.84 0.25
N ALA A 92 6.23 -14.80 -0.56
CA ALA A 92 5.97 -14.86 -2.00
C ALA A 92 6.80 -15.93 -2.73
N GLY A 93 8.04 -16.17 -2.29
CA GLY A 93 8.92 -17.21 -2.86
C GLY A 93 8.78 -18.59 -2.23
N ARG A 94 7.90 -18.77 -1.22
CA ARG A 94 7.82 -19.98 -0.39
C ARG A 94 6.44 -20.63 -0.39
N CYS A 95 5.38 -19.86 -0.58
CA CYS A 95 4.00 -20.32 -0.56
C CYS A 95 3.22 -19.65 -1.69
N ASP A 96 2.85 -20.43 -2.71
CA ASP A 96 2.19 -19.91 -3.91
C ASP A 96 0.77 -19.41 -3.64
N THR A 97 0.06 -20.02 -2.68
CA THR A 97 -1.24 -19.51 -2.19
C THR A 97 -1.08 -18.15 -1.54
N ALA A 98 -0.14 -17.98 -0.60
CA ALA A 98 0.14 -16.69 0.01
C ALA A 98 0.56 -15.64 -1.03
N ARG A 99 1.45 -16.03 -1.97
CA ARG A 99 1.88 -15.17 -3.09
C ARG A 99 0.69 -14.64 -3.89
N ARG A 100 -0.27 -15.50 -4.27
CA ARG A 100 -1.48 -15.08 -4.99
C ARG A 100 -2.35 -14.14 -4.17
N THR A 101 -2.60 -14.45 -2.90
CA THR A 101 -3.41 -13.61 -2.02
C THR A 101 -2.78 -12.22 -1.84
N LEU A 102 -1.46 -12.17 -1.64
CA LEU A 102 -0.71 -10.92 -1.52
C LEU A 102 -0.67 -10.13 -2.82
N ALA A 103 -0.52 -10.80 -3.97
CA ALA A 103 -0.63 -10.17 -5.28
C ALA A 103 -2.02 -9.54 -5.49
N GLY A 104 -3.09 -10.22 -5.05
CA GLY A 104 -4.44 -9.66 -5.05
C GLY A 104 -4.57 -8.41 -4.17
N ALA A 105 -4.00 -8.43 -2.96
CA ALA A 105 -4.00 -7.28 -2.06
C ALA A 105 -3.26 -6.06 -2.66
N PHE A 106 -2.10 -6.28 -3.28
CA PHE A 106 -1.41 -5.22 -4.01
C PHE A 106 -2.21 -4.73 -5.22
N GLY A 107 -2.86 -5.64 -5.95
CA GLY A 107 -3.75 -5.28 -7.05
C GLY A 107 -4.91 -4.38 -6.62
N THR A 108 -5.53 -4.67 -5.46
CA THR A 108 -6.55 -3.77 -4.87
C THR A 108 -5.95 -2.41 -4.53
N TRP A 109 -4.79 -2.37 -3.88
CA TRP A 109 -4.14 -1.10 -3.53
C TRP A 109 -3.82 -0.25 -4.77
N THR A 110 -3.18 -0.85 -5.78
CA THR A 110 -2.86 -0.15 -7.03
C THR A 110 -4.12 0.25 -7.77
N GLY A 111 -5.20 -0.55 -7.71
CA GLY A 111 -6.49 -0.22 -8.31
C GLY A 111 -7.18 0.98 -7.66
N ASP A 112 -7.19 1.07 -6.33
CA ASP A 112 -7.75 2.22 -5.59
C ASP A 112 -6.97 3.51 -5.90
N MET A 113 -5.64 3.41 -6.00
CA MET A 113 -4.77 4.53 -6.37
C MET A 113 -4.92 4.92 -7.85
N ALA A 114 -5.00 3.96 -8.77
CA ALA A 114 -5.26 4.21 -10.19
C ALA A 114 -6.61 4.90 -10.39
N SER A 115 -7.65 4.44 -9.68
CA SER A 115 -8.97 5.10 -9.68
C SER A 115 -8.88 6.56 -9.20
N THR A 116 -7.95 6.86 -8.30
CA THR A 116 -7.70 8.23 -7.83
C THR A 116 -7.02 9.08 -8.89
N PHE A 117 -5.97 8.57 -9.53
CA PHE A 117 -5.31 9.27 -10.63
C PHE A 117 -6.23 9.45 -11.85
N ALA A 118 -7.07 8.47 -12.17
CA ALA A 118 -8.09 8.60 -13.22
C ALA A 118 -9.07 9.74 -12.91
N ARG A 119 -9.54 9.89 -11.66
CA ARG A 119 -10.38 11.05 -11.28
C ARG A 119 -9.64 12.39 -11.46
N LEU A 120 -8.35 12.45 -11.15
CA LEU A 120 -7.55 13.66 -11.38
C LEU A 120 -7.38 13.95 -12.88
N GLN A 121 -7.31 12.91 -13.72
CA GLN A 121 -7.27 13.05 -15.16
C GLN A 121 -8.60 13.58 -15.70
N ASP A 122 -9.72 13.05 -15.22
CA ASP A 122 -11.08 13.46 -15.59
C ASP A 122 -11.37 14.92 -15.18
N SER A 123 -10.87 15.37 -14.02
CA SER A 123 -11.00 16.76 -13.57
C SER A 123 -10.02 17.72 -14.26
N GLY A 124 -9.03 17.19 -14.98
CA GLY A 124 -7.99 17.97 -15.65
C GLY A 124 -6.82 18.37 -14.76
N GLU A 125 -6.77 17.94 -13.50
CA GLU A 125 -5.65 18.14 -12.57
C GLU A 125 -4.38 17.38 -13.02
N LEU A 126 -4.57 16.22 -13.65
CA LEU A 126 -3.49 15.33 -14.10
C LEU A 126 -3.61 15.09 -15.61
N SER A 127 -2.48 14.98 -16.31
CA SER A 127 -2.45 14.65 -17.74
C SER A 127 -2.86 13.20 -17.97
N SER A 128 -3.66 12.97 -19.02
CA SER A 128 -4.04 11.64 -19.52
C SER A 128 -3.01 11.03 -20.48
N GLU A 129 -1.82 11.63 -20.59
CA GLU A 129 -0.73 11.11 -21.45
C GLU A 129 -0.04 9.86 -20.85
N VAL A 130 -0.11 9.70 -19.54
CA VAL A 130 0.39 8.52 -18.82
C VAL A 130 -0.80 7.74 -18.26
N ALA A 131 -0.75 6.42 -18.33
CA ALA A 131 -1.81 5.58 -17.77
C ALA A 131 -1.87 5.74 -16.24
N ALA A 132 -3.08 5.86 -15.70
CA ALA A 132 -3.30 5.97 -14.26
C ALA A 132 -2.81 4.73 -13.52
N GLU A 133 -2.92 3.56 -14.15
CA GLU A 133 -2.45 2.27 -13.65
C GLU A 133 -0.92 2.24 -13.49
N ASP A 134 -0.19 2.79 -14.45
CA ASP A 134 1.28 2.85 -14.41
C ASP A 134 1.75 3.78 -13.28
N LEU A 135 1.17 4.98 -13.18
CA LEU A 135 1.45 5.93 -12.10
C LEU A 135 1.17 5.30 -10.72
N ALA A 136 0.05 4.58 -10.59
CA ALA A 136 -0.31 3.92 -9.34
C ALA A 136 0.68 2.83 -8.95
N LEU A 137 1.09 1.99 -9.92
CA LEU A 137 2.07 0.95 -9.69
C LEU A 137 3.44 1.55 -9.31
N GLU A 138 3.88 2.61 -9.98
CA GLU A 138 5.13 3.31 -9.70
C GLU A 138 5.15 3.88 -8.27
N VAL A 139 4.08 4.55 -7.85
CA VAL A 139 3.96 5.11 -6.49
C VAL A 139 3.94 4.00 -5.44
N VAL A 140 3.18 2.92 -5.65
CA VAL A 140 3.16 1.79 -4.71
C VAL A 140 4.52 1.10 -4.65
N ALA A 141 5.22 0.94 -5.78
CA ALA A 141 6.57 0.38 -5.81
C ALA A 141 7.56 1.24 -5.04
N ALA A 142 7.52 2.57 -5.22
CA ALA A 142 8.35 3.50 -4.47
C ALA A 142 8.07 3.44 -2.95
N LEU A 143 6.80 3.36 -2.54
CA LEU A 143 6.42 3.17 -1.14
C LEU A 143 7.04 1.88 -0.56
N GLN A 144 6.92 0.75 -1.27
CA GLN A 144 7.46 -0.52 -0.77
C GLN A 144 9.00 -0.51 -0.67
N GLY A 145 9.69 0.05 -1.66
CA GLY A 145 11.14 0.25 -1.61
C GLY A 145 11.56 1.17 -0.47
N GLY A 146 10.81 2.28 -0.28
CA GLY A 146 11.01 3.24 0.80
C GLY A 146 10.86 2.60 2.18
N TYR A 147 9.77 1.85 2.42
CA TYR A 147 9.55 1.12 3.66
C TYR A 147 10.68 0.11 3.94
N LEU A 148 11.08 -0.67 2.94
CA LEU A 148 12.16 -1.65 3.07
C LEU A 148 13.48 -1.00 3.51
N LEU A 149 13.88 0.08 2.83
CA LEU A 149 15.12 0.77 3.14
C LEU A 149 15.04 1.49 4.49
N ALA A 150 13.90 2.13 4.81
CA ALA A 150 13.71 2.80 6.08
C ALA A 150 13.76 1.81 7.25
N GLU A 151 13.14 0.64 7.12
CA GLU A 151 13.27 -0.45 8.09
C GLU A 151 14.71 -0.94 8.22
N THR A 152 15.41 -1.14 7.10
CA THR A 152 16.78 -1.68 7.11
C THR A 152 17.77 -0.70 7.74
N MET A 153 17.63 0.59 7.42
CA MET A 153 18.53 1.64 7.87
C MET A 153 18.12 2.25 9.22
N GLN A 154 16.92 1.92 9.71
CA GLN A 154 16.31 2.55 10.90
C GLN A 154 16.28 4.08 10.77
N ASP A 155 15.90 4.55 9.59
CA ASP A 155 15.89 5.96 9.21
C ASP A 155 14.67 6.21 8.32
N GLU A 156 13.91 7.28 8.55
CA GLU A 156 12.77 7.64 7.70
C GLU A 156 13.18 8.22 6.35
N GLN A 157 14.41 8.72 6.22
CA GLN A 157 14.88 9.45 5.04
C GLN A 157 14.69 8.67 3.72
N PRO A 158 15.01 7.37 3.61
CA PRO A 158 14.80 6.62 2.37
C PRO A 158 13.32 6.56 1.95
N PHE A 159 12.41 6.45 2.91
CA PHE A 159 10.97 6.47 2.62
C PHE A 159 10.54 7.83 2.08
N VAL A 160 10.95 8.90 2.77
CA VAL A 160 10.63 10.28 2.39
C VAL A 160 11.12 10.57 0.98
N LEU A 161 12.39 10.28 0.67
CA LEU A 161 12.97 10.55 -0.64
C LEU A 161 12.32 9.73 -1.76
N ALA A 162 12.03 8.44 -1.51
CA ALA A 162 11.38 7.59 -2.51
C ALA A 162 9.96 8.08 -2.83
N LEU A 163 9.20 8.45 -1.80
CA LEU A 163 7.85 8.97 -1.95
C LEU A 163 7.85 10.33 -2.66
N ASP A 164 8.73 11.25 -2.25
CA ASP A 164 8.83 12.59 -2.85
C ASP A 164 9.23 12.51 -4.32
N MET A 165 10.13 11.59 -4.68
CA MET A 165 10.50 11.33 -6.08
C MET A 165 9.30 10.83 -6.89
N ALA A 166 8.56 9.83 -6.39
CA ALA A 166 7.41 9.28 -7.09
C ALA A 166 6.27 10.31 -7.24
N LEU A 167 6.03 11.13 -6.22
CA LEU A 167 5.03 12.19 -6.30
C LEU A 167 5.49 13.38 -7.14
N GLY A 168 6.78 13.67 -7.15
CA GLY A 168 7.37 14.63 -8.10
C GLY A 168 7.13 14.21 -9.55
N TRP A 169 7.24 12.90 -9.84
CA TRP A 169 6.90 12.34 -11.15
C TRP A 169 5.42 12.47 -11.50
N VAL A 170 4.51 12.18 -10.56
CA VAL A 170 3.06 12.42 -10.76
C VAL A 170 2.81 13.91 -11.03
N LYS A 171 3.39 14.80 -10.23
CA LYS A 171 3.23 16.26 -10.38
C LYS A 171 3.88 16.83 -11.65
N ALA A 172 4.90 16.20 -12.20
CA ALA A 172 5.46 16.59 -13.49
C ALA A 172 4.43 16.42 -14.63
N HIS A 173 3.42 15.56 -14.42
CA HIS A 173 2.27 15.39 -15.30
C HIS A 173 1.04 16.18 -14.84
N ALA A 174 1.13 16.95 -13.76
CA ALA A 174 0.05 17.86 -13.37
C ALA A 174 -0.12 18.91 -14.46
N ARG A 175 -1.37 19.19 -14.83
CA ARG A 175 -1.63 20.26 -15.78
C ARG A 175 -1.62 21.56 -14.98
N ALA A 176 -0.59 22.38 -15.19
CA ALA A 176 -0.60 23.75 -14.69
C ALA A 176 -1.85 24.47 -15.25
N ASP A 177 -2.62 25.10 -14.38
CA ASP A 177 -3.87 25.77 -14.68
C ASP A 177 -3.81 26.66 -15.96
N HIS A 178 -4.90 26.63 -16.71
CA HIS A 178 -5.27 27.53 -17.81
C HIS A 178 -4.50 27.41 -19.14
N GLN A 179 -4.84 26.41 -19.95
CA GLN A 179 -4.97 26.71 -21.38
C GLN A 179 -6.20 27.61 -21.56
N LYS A 180 -6.03 28.92 -21.29
CA LYS A 180 -6.84 29.96 -21.92
C LYS A 180 -6.74 29.69 -23.42
N ARG A 181 -7.70 28.94 -23.95
CA ARG A 181 -8.03 29.02 -25.37
C ARG A 181 -8.36 30.49 -25.58
N PRO A 182 -7.58 31.27 -26.35
CA PRO A 182 -8.04 32.60 -26.71
C PRO A 182 -9.37 32.39 -27.44
N ASP A 183 -10.42 33.06 -26.97
CA ASP A 183 -11.64 33.21 -27.77
C ASP A 183 -11.19 33.69 -29.15
N ARG A 184 -11.45 32.88 -30.17
CA ARG A 184 -11.31 33.33 -31.55
C ARG A 184 -12.43 34.34 -31.78
N PRO A 185 -12.13 35.62 -32.10
CA PRO A 185 -13.15 36.46 -32.70
C PRO A 185 -13.34 35.97 -34.14
N GLY A 186 -14.56 35.56 -34.46
CA GLY A 186 -15.02 35.20 -35.80
C GLY A 186 -16.53 35.26 -35.86
#